data_AF-A0A2S2QMC0-F1
#
_entry.id   AF-A0A2S2QMC0-F1
#
_cell.length_a   1.000
_cell.length_b   1.000
_cell.length_c   1.000
_cell.angle_alpha   90.00
_cell.angle_beta   90.00
_cell.angle_gamma   90.00
#
_symmetry.space_group_name_H-M   'P 1'
#
loop_
_entity.id
_entity.type
_entity.pdbx_description
1 polymer ?
#
loop_
_entity_poly.entity_id
_entity_poly.type
_entity_poly.pdbx_seq_one_letter_code
_entity_poly.pdbx_strand_id
1 'polypeptide(L)'
;MSQEHQEYDTAYQYFKCAKPLDYSSRGLKSLEELNGNGPPLQLSVRGAPKKCRMSKRYKTGSFWLNKNNLEIVNGLRTLAERLFDKADYLSWLDLSHNNLTTISDVAAEDEPVTT
;
A
#
# COMPACT_ATOMS: atom_id res chain seq x y z
N MET A 1 -1.73 -24.18 -21.13
CA MET A 1 -1.68 -22.88 -20.41
C MET A 1 -2.16 -21.80 -21.37
N SER A 2 -3.21 -21.04 -21.05
CA SER A 2 -3.76 -20.00 -21.93
C SER A 2 -2.88 -18.74 -21.92
N GLN A 3 -2.87 -17.96 -23.01
CA GLN A 3 -2.09 -16.72 -23.14
C GLN A 3 -2.40 -15.70 -22.03
N GLU A 4 -3.65 -15.63 -21.55
CA GLU A 4 -4.04 -14.77 -20.41
C GLU A 4 -3.27 -15.10 -19.12
N HIS A 5 -3.12 -16.37 -18.75
CA HIS A 5 -2.40 -16.75 -17.53
C HIS A 5 -0.93 -16.33 -17.58
N GLN A 6 -0.34 -16.28 -18.78
CA GLN A 6 1.05 -15.88 -18.99
C GLN A 6 1.26 -14.35 -18.93
N GLU A 7 0.27 -13.56 -19.36
CA GLU A 7 0.26 -12.10 -19.17
C GLU A 7 0.04 -11.70 -17.70
N TYR A 8 -0.81 -12.43 -16.97
CA TYR A 8 -1.03 -12.17 -15.54
C TYR A 8 0.23 -12.40 -14.71
N ASP A 9 0.97 -13.48 -14.98
CA ASP A 9 2.21 -13.79 -14.26
C ASP A 9 3.30 -12.74 -14.56
N THR A 10 3.47 -12.35 -15.84
CA THR A 10 4.44 -11.30 -16.20
C THR A 10 4.09 -9.93 -15.61
N ALA A 11 2.81 -9.57 -15.56
CA ALA A 11 2.36 -8.35 -14.90
C ALA A 11 2.63 -8.41 -13.40
N TYR A 12 2.26 -9.51 -12.72
CA TYR A 12 2.50 -9.64 -11.28
C TYR A 12 4.00 -9.54 -10.94
N GLN A 13 4.88 -10.23 -11.69
CA GLN A 13 6.33 -10.13 -11.48
C GLN A 13 6.85 -8.69 -11.64
N TYR A 14 6.33 -7.93 -12.60
CA TYR A 14 6.70 -6.51 -12.76
C TYR A 14 6.38 -5.71 -11.49
N PHE A 15 5.18 -5.84 -10.95
CA PHE A 15 4.77 -5.09 -9.76
C PHE A 15 5.56 -5.52 -8.52
N LYS A 16 5.77 -6.83 -8.35
CA LYS A 16 6.58 -7.41 -7.26
C LYS A 16 8.00 -6.86 -7.23
N CYS A 17 8.64 -6.71 -8.39
CA CYS A 17 10.01 -6.22 -8.50
C CYS A 17 10.14 -4.69 -8.69
N ALA A 18 9.02 -3.97 -8.77
CA ALA A 18 9.04 -2.51 -8.87
C ALA A 18 9.54 -1.86 -7.58
N LYS A 19 10.00 -0.61 -7.69
CA LYS A 19 10.42 0.17 -6.51
C LYS A 19 9.28 0.27 -5.49
N PRO A 20 9.56 0.21 -4.18
CA PRO A 20 8.54 0.32 -3.16
C PRO A 20 7.97 1.73 -3.11
N LEU A 21 6.69 1.84 -2.78
CA LEU A 21 6.08 3.09 -2.40
C LEU A 21 6.49 3.42 -0.96
N ASP A 22 7.47 4.30 -0.81
CA ASP A 22 8.11 4.56 0.47
C ASP A 22 7.58 5.78 1.21
N TYR A 23 6.97 5.53 2.36
CA TYR A 23 6.48 6.50 3.34
C TYR A 23 7.13 6.29 4.72
N SER A 24 8.29 5.65 4.77
CA SER A 24 9.04 5.42 6.00
C SER A 24 9.55 6.71 6.63
N SER A 25 9.80 6.70 7.94
CA SER A 25 10.45 7.81 8.67
C SER A 25 9.77 9.18 8.51
N ARG A 26 8.44 9.21 8.42
CA ARG A 26 7.64 10.44 8.31
C ARG A 26 6.98 10.86 9.61
N GLY A 27 7.01 10.00 10.63
CA GLY A 27 6.31 10.22 11.88
C GLY A 27 4.79 10.09 11.76
N LEU A 28 4.30 9.30 10.79
CA LEU A 28 2.85 9.06 10.60
C LEU A 28 2.24 8.48 11.87
N LYS A 29 1.08 8.98 12.25
CA LYS A 29 0.26 8.47 13.36
C LYS A 29 -0.96 7.69 12.86
N SER A 30 -1.48 8.05 11.68
CA SER A 30 -2.54 7.29 11.00
C SER A 30 -2.29 7.15 9.50
N LEU A 31 -2.92 6.13 8.90
CA LEU A 31 -2.90 5.95 7.44
C LEU A 31 -3.64 7.08 6.70
N GLU A 32 -4.56 7.79 7.38
CA GLU A 32 -5.35 8.87 6.81
C GLU A 32 -4.49 10.08 6.42
N GLU A 33 -3.34 10.27 7.07
CA GLU A 33 -2.37 11.31 6.71
C GLU A 33 -1.85 11.14 5.27
N LEU A 34 -1.88 9.92 4.73
CA LEU A 34 -1.50 9.64 3.36
C LEU A 34 -2.60 9.99 2.34
N ASN A 35 -3.81 10.33 2.81
CA ASN A 35 -4.89 10.79 1.94
C ASN A 35 -4.58 12.13 1.29
N GLY A 36 -3.68 12.94 1.87
CA GLY A 36 -3.31 14.28 1.45
C GLY A 36 -2.30 14.37 0.30
N ASN A 37 -1.93 13.26 -0.34
CA ASN A 37 -1.04 13.21 -1.51
C ASN A 37 0.41 13.70 -1.32
N GLY A 38 0.95 13.71 -0.09
CA GLY A 38 2.37 13.97 0.11
C GLY A 38 3.21 13.03 -0.77
N PRO A 39 4.20 13.52 -1.54
CA PRO A 39 4.97 12.66 -2.44
C PRO A 39 5.73 11.62 -1.61
N PRO A 40 5.86 10.36 -2.05
CA PRO A 40 6.66 9.34 -1.37
C PRO A 40 8.14 9.74 -1.32
N LEU A 41 8.91 9.14 -0.42
CA LEU A 41 10.33 9.43 -0.30
C LEU A 41 11.04 8.95 -1.57
N GLN A 42 11.79 9.85 -2.20
CA GLN A 42 12.60 9.51 -3.37
C GLN A 42 13.99 9.00 -2.99
N LEU A 43 14.37 9.09 -1.70
CA LEU A 43 15.76 8.97 -1.27
C LEU A 43 16.18 7.54 -0.90
N SER A 44 15.28 6.69 -0.41
CA SER A 44 15.66 5.38 0.15
C SER A 44 16.06 4.33 -0.90
N VAL A 45 15.44 4.35 -2.08
CA VAL A 45 15.64 3.33 -3.14
C VAL A 45 16.00 3.94 -4.50
N ARG A 46 16.62 5.13 -4.50
CA ARG A 46 16.91 5.92 -5.71
C ARG A 46 15.65 6.23 -6.53
N GLY A 47 14.59 6.69 -5.87
CA GLY A 47 13.37 7.21 -6.50
C GLY A 47 12.09 6.44 -6.17
N ALA A 48 10.95 7.02 -6.54
CA ALA A 48 9.62 6.43 -6.38
C ALA A 48 9.26 5.48 -7.55
N PRO A 49 8.29 4.55 -7.35
CA PRO A 49 7.74 3.75 -8.44
C PRO A 49 7.11 4.63 -9.53
N LYS A 50 7.09 4.09 -10.76
CA LYS A 50 6.46 4.77 -11.89
C LYS A 50 4.95 4.85 -11.67
N LYS A 51 4.33 5.95 -12.10
CA LYS A 51 2.87 6.07 -12.15
C LYS A 51 2.32 5.56 -13.48
N CYS A 52 1.16 4.92 -13.46
CA CYS A 52 0.39 4.63 -14.66
C CYS A 52 -0.11 5.94 -15.27
N ARG A 53 0.01 6.09 -16.59
CA ARG A 53 -0.34 7.35 -17.29
C ARG A 53 -1.81 7.73 -17.13
N MET A 54 -2.69 6.72 -17.11
CA MET A 54 -4.14 6.88 -17.06
C MET A 54 -4.64 7.04 -15.62
N SER A 55 -4.39 6.04 -14.76
CA SER A 55 -4.91 6.05 -13.38
C SER A 55 -4.20 7.04 -12.45
N LYS A 56 -3.00 7.50 -12.82
CA LYS A 56 -2.08 8.28 -11.96
C LYS A 56 -1.67 7.57 -10.66
N ARG A 57 -1.97 6.27 -10.53
CA ARG A 57 -1.59 5.41 -9.40
C ARG A 57 -0.22 4.78 -9.62
N TYR A 58 0.44 4.37 -8.54
CA TYR A 58 1.78 3.81 -8.56
C TYR A 58 1.77 2.35 -9.03
N LYS A 59 2.66 2.02 -9.97
CA LYS A 59 2.88 0.64 -10.40
C LYS A 59 3.92 -0.01 -9.49
N THR A 60 3.45 -0.56 -8.38
CA THR A 60 4.28 -1.29 -7.41
C THR A 60 3.47 -2.31 -6.63
N GLY A 61 4.12 -3.36 -6.17
CA GLY A 61 3.58 -4.33 -5.22
C GLY A 61 4.18 -4.19 -3.82
N SER A 62 4.97 -3.14 -3.54
CA SER A 62 5.65 -2.97 -2.25
C SER A 62 5.26 -1.66 -1.57
N PHE A 63 4.87 -1.71 -0.30
CA PHE A 63 4.52 -0.54 0.52
C PHE A 63 5.39 -0.47 1.77
N TRP A 64 6.16 0.60 1.94
CA TRP A 64 6.99 0.80 3.13
C TRP A 64 6.41 1.91 4.00
N LEU A 65 6.04 1.53 5.22
CA LEU A 65 5.45 2.37 6.26
C LEU A 65 6.25 2.27 7.58
N ASN A 66 7.45 1.70 7.51
CA ASN A 66 8.31 1.47 8.66
C ASN A 66 8.87 2.76 9.26
N LYS A 67 9.31 2.70 10.53
CA LYS A 67 9.86 3.85 11.26
C LYS A 67 8.87 5.01 11.35
N ASN A 68 7.61 4.71 11.58
CA ASN A 68 6.57 5.70 11.86
C ASN A 68 6.04 5.48 13.28
N ASN A 69 4.96 6.17 13.65
CA ASN A 69 4.34 6.10 14.97
C ASN A 69 2.92 5.50 14.87
N LEU A 70 2.69 4.61 13.89
CA LEU A 70 1.38 4.00 13.69
C LEU A 70 1.06 3.12 14.90
N GLU A 71 -0.07 3.34 15.54
CA GLU A 71 -0.59 2.47 16.61
C GLU A 71 -1.68 1.53 16.08
N ILE A 72 -2.51 2.05 15.17
CA ILE A 72 -3.60 1.32 14.53
C ILE A 72 -3.42 1.42 13.02
N VAL A 73 -3.43 0.26 12.36
CA VAL A 73 -3.43 0.16 10.90
C VAL A 73 -4.79 -0.36 10.45
N ASN A 74 -5.60 0.54 9.90
CA ASN A 74 -6.90 0.23 9.34
C ASN A 74 -7.14 0.91 7.99
N GLY A 75 -8.02 0.33 7.17
CA GLY A 75 -8.31 0.85 5.84
C GLY A 75 -7.11 0.75 4.88
N LEU A 76 -6.18 -0.17 5.14
CA LEU A 76 -5.00 -0.39 4.30
C LEU A 76 -5.43 -0.80 2.89
N ARG A 77 -6.42 -1.69 2.76
CA ARG A 77 -7.01 -2.03 1.46
C ARG A 77 -7.51 -0.81 0.69
N THR A 78 -8.34 0.03 1.33
CA THR A 78 -8.89 1.25 0.70
C THR A 78 -7.78 2.21 0.28
N LEU A 79 -6.75 2.36 1.12
CA LEU A 79 -5.58 3.17 0.79
C LEU A 79 -4.79 2.58 -0.39
N ALA A 80 -4.60 1.27 -0.44
CA ALA A 80 -3.94 0.57 -1.53
C ALA A 80 -4.72 0.74 -2.84
N GLU A 81 -6.04 0.57 -2.85
CA GLU A 81 -6.89 0.79 -4.05
C GLU A 81 -6.78 2.22 -4.61
N ARG A 82 -6.55 3.19 -3.74
CA ARG A 82 -6.31 4.59 -4.14
C ARG A 82 -4.89 4.83 -4.66
N LEU A 83 -3.88 4.24 -4.03
CA LEU A 83 -2.48 4.54 -4.34
C LEU A 83 -1.88 3.63 -5.42
N PHE A 84 -2.33 2.38 -5.53
CA PHE A 84 -1.70 1.32 -6.33
C PHE A 84 -2.49 1.11 -7.62
N ASP A 85 -1.79 0.99 -8.74
CA ASP A 85 -2.45 0.73 -10.03
C ASP A 85 -3.18 -0.63 -10.01
N LYS A 86 -2.59 -1.61 -9.31
CA LYS A 86 -3.14 -2.94 -9.00
C LYS A 86 -2.95 -3.25 -7.52
N ALA A 87 -3.96 -2.96 -6.69
CA ALA A 87 -3.89 -3.17 -5.24
C ALA A 87 -3.76 -4.66 -4.87
N ASP A 88 -4.41 -5.55 -5.61
CA ASP A 88 -4.33 -7.01 -5.42
C ASP A 88 -2.91 -7.57 -5.64
N TYR A 89 -1.99 -6.77 -6.19
CA TYR A 89 -0.59 -7.17 -6.42
C TYR A 89 0.33 -6.71 -5.28
N LEU A 90 -0.22 -6.20 -4.16
CA LEU A 90 0.55 -5.97 -2.95
C LEU A 90 1.16 -7.30 -2.47
N SER A 91 2.49 -7.36 -2.53
CA SER A 91 3.30 -8.56 -2.26
C SER A 91 4.33 -8.32 -1.16
N TRP A 92 4.58 -7.05 -0.78
CA TRP A 92 5.42 -6.69 0.35
C TRP A 92 4.85 -5.49 1.11
N LEU A 93 4.74 -5.62 2.43
CA LEU A 93 4.30 -4.57 3.33
C LEU A 93 5.28 -4.50 4.51
N ASP A 94 5.96 -3.37 4.65
CA ASP A 94 6.87 -3.14 5.78
C ASP A 94 6.23 -2.17 6.78
N LEU A 95 5.81 -2.71 7.91
CA LEU A 95 5.27 -1.96 9.05
C LEU A 95 6.24 -1.95 10.25
N SER A 96 7.49 -2.37 10.08
CA SER A 96 8.45 -2.49 11.17
C SER A 96 8.75 -1.15 11.84
N HIS A 97 9.15 -1.17 13.12
CA HIS A 97 9.48 0.05 13.88
C HIS A 97 8.32 1.07 13.89
N ASN A 98 7.14 0.58 14.23
CA ASN A 98 5.94 1.36 14.58
C ASN A 98 5.53 1.03 16.03
N ASN A 99 4.42 1.58 16.49
CA ASN A 99 3.86 1.34 17.83
C ASN A 99 2.59 0.48 17.76
N LEU A 100 2.56 -0.48 16.82
CA LEU A 100 1.34 -1.20 16.45
C LEU A 100 0.75 -1.96 17.64
N THR A 101 -0.50 -1.66 17.96
CA THR A 101 -1.34 -2.42 18.88
C THR A 101 -2.42 -3.19 18.12
N THR A 102 -2.84 -2.68 16.96
CA THR A 102 -3.94 -3.24 16.17
C THR A 102 -3.67 -3.15 14.66
N ILE A 103 -4.00 -4.21 13.93
CA ILE A 103 -4.07 -4.23 12.47
C ILE A 103 -5.45 -4.82 12.10
N SER A 104 -6.31 -4.03 11.45
CA SER A 104 -7.64 -4.47 11.05
C SER A 104 -8.11 -3.75 9.79
N ASP A 105 -8.50 -4.51 8.77
CA ASP A 105 -9.23 -3.97 7.60
C ASP A 105 -10.73 -4.25 7.65
N VAL A 106 -11.21 -4.80 8.77
CA VAL A 106 -12.64 -4.96 9.04
C VAL A 106 -13.14 -3.60 9.53
N ALA A 107 -14.06 -2.98 8.81
CA ALA A 107 -14.83 -1.87 9.35
C ALA A 107 -15.44 -2.34 10.66
N ALA A 108 -15.19 -1.63 11.77
CA ALA A 108 -15.72 -2.01 13.08
C ALA A 108 -17.21 -2.36 12.93
N GLU A 109 -17.50 -3.65 13.13
CA GLU A 109 -18.73 -4.42 12.93
C GLU A 109 -20.02 -3.67 12.54
N ASP A 110 -20.71 -4.20 11.53
CA ASP A 110 -22.17 -4.27 11.51
C ASP A 110 -22.61 -5.00 12.78
N GLU A 111 -22.89 -4.27 13.86
CA GLU A 111 -23.64 -4.82 14.99
C GLU A 111 -24.98 -5.32 14.43
N PRO A 112 -25.34 -6.62 14.61
CA PRO A 112 -26.64 -7.09 14.18
C PRO A 112 -27.71 -6.33 14.95
N VAL A 113 -28.56 -5.58 14.24
CA VAL A 113 -29.84 -5.09 14.79
C VAL A 113 -30.61 -6.30 15.28
N THR A 114 -30.57 -6.54 16.60
CA THR A 114 -31.53 -7.41 17.27
C THR A 114 -32.92 -6.84 17.04
N THR A 115 -33.71 -7.52 16.22
CA THR A 115 -35.16 -7.31 16.07
C THR A 115 -35.89 -8.18 17.08
#